data_AF-A0A090T9K7-F1
#
_entry.id   AF-A0A090T9K7-F1
#
_cell.length_a   1.000
_cell.length_b   1.000
_cell.length_c   1.000
_cell.angle_alpha   90.00
_cell.angle_beta   90.00
_cell.angle_gamma   90.00
#
_symmetry.space_group_name_H-M   'P 1'
#
loop_
_entity.id
_entity.type
_entity.pdbx_description
1 polymer ?
#
loop_
_entity_poly.entity_id
_entity_poly.type
_entity_poly.pdbx_seq_one_letter_code
_entity_poly.pdbx_strand_id
1 'polypeptide(L)' 'MKNGDIIEGTALDTARNEAKAECIKISESSGERLVELDQIARMEVLTTNPHFDTKVFS' A
#
# COMPACT_ATOMS: atom_id res chain seq x y z
N MET A 1 8.28 1.04 2.11
CA MET A 1 8.52 -0.31 1.56
C MET A 1 9.74 -0.96 2.24
N LYS A 2 9.91 -2.28 2.17
CA LYS A 2 11.10 -2.98 2.74
C LYS A 2 12.42 -2.57 2.07
N ASN A 3 12.35 -2.12 0.82
CA ASN A 3 13.49 -1.56 0.08
C ASN A 3 13.73 -0.05 0.35
N GLY A 4 12.94 0.59 1.22
CA GLY A 4 13.06 2.02 1.53
C GLY A 4 12.17 2.95 0.69
N ASP A 5 11.54 2.46 -0.39
CA ASP A 5 10.68 3.29 -1.23
C ASP A 5 9.44 3.78 -0.47
N ILE A 6 8.96 4.96 -0.85
CA ILE A 6 7.71 5.55 -0.36
C ILE A 6 6.73 5.61 -1.53
N ILE A 7 5.49 5.17 -1.27
CA ILE A 7 4.38 5.20 -2.21
C ILE A 7 3.23 5.88 -1.49
N GLU A 8 2.73 6.97 -2.05
CA GLU A 8 1.63 7.76 -1.48
C GLU A 8 0.44 7.75 -2.44
N GLY A 9 -0.76 7.50 -1.92
CA GLY A 9 -1.98 7.49 -2.71
C GLY A 9 -3.18 6.98 -1.93
N THR A 10 -4.30 6.87 -2.63
CA THR A 10 -5.55 6.36 -2.04
C THR A 10 -5.63 4.85 -2.23
N ALA A 11 -5.71 4.10 -1.14
CA ALA A 11 -6.01 2.68 -1.18
C ALA A 11 -7.41 2.45 -1.76
N LEU A 12 -7.52 1.65 -2.82
CA LEU A 12 -8.78 1.35 -3.50
C LEU A 12 -9.35 -0.02 -3.12
N ASP A 13 -8.52 -1.06 -3.21
CA ASP A 13 -8.92 -2.45 -2.95
C ASP A 13 -7.67 -3.33 -2.74
N THR A 14 -7.87 -4.60 -2.40
CA THR A 14 -6.87 -5.66 -2.50
C THR A 14 -7.06 -6.45 -3.79
N ALA A 15 -5.97 -6.87 -4.44
CA ALA A 15 -6.01 -7.64 -5.68
C ALA A 15 -4.81 -8.57 -5.81
N ARG A 16 -4.87 -9.51 -6.75
CA ARG A 16 -3.71 -10.33 -7.13
C ARG A 16 -3.06 -9.78 -8.39
N ASN A 17 -1.73 -9.71 -8.42
CA ASN A 17 -0.98 -9.38 -9.63
C ASN A 17 -0.87 -10.60 -10.57
N GLU A 18 -0.20 -10.43 -11.71
CA GLU A 18 0.00 -11.51 -12.71
C GLU A 18 0.77 -12.72 -12.14
N ALA A 19 1.66 -12.48 -11.17
CA ALA A 19 2.37 -13.52 -10.43
C ALA A 19 1.52 -14.17 -9.32
N LYS A 20 0.25 -13.79 -9.20
CA LYS A 20 -0.72 -14.21 -8.16
C LYS A 20 -0.34 -13.79 -6.73
N ALA A 21 0.58 -12.84 -6.57
CA ALA A 21 0.92 -12.28 -5.27
C ALA A 21 -0.20 -11.32 -4.79
N GLU A 22 -0.48 -11.36 -3.49
CA GLU A 22 -1.45 -10.45 -2.85
C GLU A 22 -0.90 -9.02 -2.85
N CYS A 23 -1.69 -8.09 -3.35
CA CYS A 23 -1.34 -6.69 -3.52
C CYS A 23 -2.43 -5.77 -2.97
N ILE A 24 -2.02 -4.56 -2.59
CA ILE A 24 -2.94 -3.42 -2.46
C ILE A 24 -2.95 -2.63 -3.77
N LYS A 25 -4.15 -2.27 -4.23
CA LYS A 25 -4.35 -1.37 -5.37
C LYS A 25 -4.41 0.06 -4.87
N ILE A 26 -3.48 0.90 -5.32
CA ILE A 26 -3.34 2.29 -4.91
C ILE A 26 -3.61 3.19 -6.12
N SER A 27 -4.41 4.24 -5.93
CA SER A 27 -4.58 5.33 -6.88
C SER A 27 -3.58 6.45 -6.58
N GLU A 28 -2.70 6.70 -7.53
CA GLU A 28 -1.69 7.77 -7.53
C GLU A 28 -2.03 8.80 -8.62
N SER A 29 -1.35 9.96 -8.62
CA SER A 29 -1.55 10.97 -9.67
C SER A 29 -1.22 10.46 -11.08
N SER A 30 -0.33 9.46 -11.18
CA SER A 30 0.08 8.81 -12.43
C SER A 30 -0.83 7.65 -12.87
N GLY A 31 -1.89 7.36 -12.11
CA GLY A 31 -2.80 6.25 -12.35
C GLY A 31 -2.79 5.23 -11.22
N GLU A 32 -3.24 4.01 -11.53
CA GLU A 32 -3.37 2.95 -10.54
C GLU A 32 -2.13 2.04 -10.54
N ARG A 33 -1.71 1.62 -9.35
CA ARG A 33 -0.57 0.72 -9.15
C ARG A 33 -0.94 -0.42 -8.20
N LEU A 34 -0.41 -1.61 -8.48
CA LEU A 34 -0.41 -2.72 -7.54
C LEU A 34 0.91 -2.74 -6.75
N VAL A 35 0.79 -2.85 -5.42
CA VAL A 35 1.92 -2.95 -4.50
C VAL A 35 1.79 -4.26 -3.73
N GLU A 36 2.78 -5.14 -3.83
CA GLU A 36 2.79 -6.42 -3.12
C GLU A 36 2.79 -6.20 -1.60
N LEU A 37 1.86 -6.85 -0.90
CA LEU A 37 1.67 -6.66 0.54
C LEU A 37 2.90 -7.09 1.35
N ASP A 38 3.56 -8.17 0.92
CA ASP A 38 4.75 -8.72 1.59
C ASP A 38 5.97 -7.78 1.52
N GLN A 39 5.97 -6.83 0.59
CA GLN A 39 7.02 -5.82 0.42
C GLN A 39 6.77 -4.55 1.23
N ILE A 40 5.61 -4.42 1.88
CA ILE A 40 5.29 -3.29 2.74
C ILE A 40 5.99 -3.48 4.09
N ALA A 41 6.76 -2.46 4.50
CA ALA A 41 7.37 -2.42 5.83
C ALA A 41 6.55 -1.59 6.82
N ARG A 42 5.94 -0.50 6.32
CA ARG A 42 5.15 0.44 7.10
C ARG A 42 4.09 1.08 6.20
N MET A 43 2.92 1.33 6.77
CA MET A 43 1.84 2.11 6.18
C MET A 43 1.44 3.21 7.17
N GLU A 44 1.26 4.42 6.67
CA GLU A 44 0.85 5.60 7.43
C GLU A 44 -0.37 6.22 6.76
N VAL A 45 -1.34 6.68 7.56
CA VAL A 45 -2.55 7.28 7.00
C VAL A 45 -2.36 8.78 6.86
N LEU A 46 -2.61 9.28 5.65
CA LEU A 46 -2.46 10.69 5.30
C LEU A 46 -3.58 11.58 5.86
N THR A 47 -4.69 10.97 6.29
CA THR A 47 -5.86 11.64 6.87
C THR A 47 -6.25 10.96 8.17
N THR A 48 -6.51 11.76 9.19
CA THR A 48 -6.99 11.26 10.50
C THR A 48 -8.24 10.39 10.29
N ASN A 49 -8.16 9.17 10.80
CA ASN A 49 -9.24 8.19 10.77
C ASN A 49 -9.21 7.42 12.11
N PRO A 50 -10.31 6.79 12.53
CA PRO A 50 -10.39 6.14 13.85
C PRO A 50 -9.70 4.77 13.92
N HIS A 51 -9.08 4.27 12.85
CA HIS A 51 -8.58 2.90 12.77
C HIS A 51 -7.12 2.78 13.17
N PHE A 52 -6.24 3.61 12.60
CA PHE A 52 -4.82 3.68 12.94
C PHE A 52 -4.17 4.91 12.29
N ASP A 53 -3.06 5.36 12.88
CA ASP A 53 -2.19 6.37 12.28
C ASP A 53 -1.03 5.70 11.52
N THR A 54 -0.40 4.70 12.12
CA THR A 54 0.73 3.96 11.54
C THR A 54 0.64 2.47 11.85
N LYS A 55 0.93 1.64 10.85
CA LYS A 55 1.06 0.19 10.97
C LYS A 55 2.41 -0.27 10.43
N VAL A 56 3.16 -1.02 11.23
CA VAL A 56 4.43 -1.65 10.84
C VAL A 56 4.18 -3.14 10.59
N PHE A 57 4.81 -3.68 9.56
CA PHE A 57 4.72 -5.07 9.11
C PHE A 57 6.13 -5.70 9.13
N SER A 58 6.21 -6.99 9.44
CA SER A 58 7.46 -7.77 9.54
C SER A 58 7.84 -8.46 8.23
#